data_AF-A0A1M5L4Y2-F1
#
_entry.id   AF-A0A1M5L4Y2-F1
#
_cell.length_a   1.000
_cell.length_b   1.000
_cell.length_c   1.000
_cell.angle_alpha   90.00
_cell.angle_beta   90.00
_cell.angle_gamma   90.00
#
_symmetry.space_group_name_H-M   'P 1'
#
loop_
_entity.id
_entity.type
_entity.pdbx_description
1 polymer ?
#
loop_
_entity_poly.entity_id
_entity_poly.type
_entity_poly.pdbx_seq_one_letter_code
_entity_poly.pdbx_strand_id
1 'polypeptide(L)' 'MNSSGLGLLIGGLTTMRNAGGDLVICGANKKIESLLVITKLITVFDHYRTLEEAVESYEDKEKTE' A
#
# COMPACT_ATOMS: atom_id res chain seq x y z
N MET A 1 5.78 -1.05 14.29
CA MET A 1 4.78 -1.91 13.63
C MET A 1 5.02 -3.34 14.07
N ASN A 2 3.98 -4.05 14.51
CA ASN A 2 4.00 -5.44 14.96
C ASN A 2 2.94 -6.23 14.16
N SER A 3 2.64 -7.48 14.55
CA SER A 3 1.63 -8.31 13.89
C SER A 3 0.25 -7.65 13.81
N SER A 4 -0.22 -7.01 14.88
CA SER A 4 -1.49 -6.29 14.89
C SER A 4 -1.50 -5.10 13.93
N GLY A 5 -0.39 -4.36 13.85
CA GLY A 5 -0.25 -3.25 12.90
C GLY A 5 -0.30 -3.72 11.44
N LEU A 6 0.28 -4.87 11.13
CA LEU A 6 0.19 -5.47 9.80
C LEU A 6 -1.22 -5.97 9.48
N GLY A 7 -1.89 -6.60 10.45
CA GLY A 7 -3.29 -7.01 10.31
C GLY A 7 -4.21 -5.83 10.04
N LEU A 8 -3.97 -4.69 10.68
CA LEU A 8 -4.69 -3.44 10.42
C LEU A 8 -4.46 -2.92 8.99
N LEU A 9 -3.23 -2.95 8.49
CA LEU A 9 -2.95 -2.53 7.12
C LEU A 9 -3.67 -3.41 6.09
N ILE A 10 -3.62 -4.74 6.29
CA ILE A 10 -4.32 -5.69 5.41
C ILE A 10 -5.82 -5.48 5.47
N GLY A 11 -6.39 -5.34 6.68
CA GLY A 11 -7.81 -5.05 6.85
C GLY A 11 -8.23 -3.74 6.18
N GLY A 12 -7.40 -2.70 6.27
CA GLY A 12 -7.63 -1.43 5.58
C GLY A 12 -7.65 -1.58 4.06
N LEU A 13 -6.66 -2.28 3.48
CA LEU A 13 -6.61 -2.56 2.05
C LEU A 13 -7.83 -3.36 1.59
N THR A 14 -8.19 -4.42 2.31
CA THR A 14 -9.39 -5.22 2.01
C THR A 14 -10.66 -4.37 2.07
N THR A 15 -10.76 -3.49 3.07
CA THR A 15 -11.92 -2.59 3.21
C THR A 15 -12.04 -1.64 2.02
N MET A 16 -10.94 -1.01 1.60
CA MET A 16 -10.94 -0.10 0.45
C MET A 16 -11.28 -0.82 -0.85
N ARG A 17 -10.67 -1.99 -1.10
CA ARG A 17 -10.97 -2.79 -2.30
C ARG A 17 -12.41 -3.28 -2.36
N ASN A 18 -12.99 -3.67 -1.22
CA ASN A 18 -14.41 -4.05 -1.15
C ASN A 18 -15.35 -2.86 -1.43
N ALA A 19 -14.91 -1.63 -1.19
CA ALA A 19 -15.63 -0.42 -1.53
C ALA A 19 -15.36 0.08 -2.97
N GLY A 20 -14.61 -0.69 -3.78
CA GLY A 20 -14.22 -0.30 -5.14
C GLY A 20 -13.08 0.73 -5.21
N GLY A 21 -12.41 1.00 -4.09
CA GLY A 21 -11.20 1.83 -4.04
C GLY A 21 -9.93 1.00 -3.93
N ASP A 22 -8.80 1.67 -3.70
CA ASP A 22 -7.52 1.01 -3.47
C ASP A 22 -6.74 1.74 -2.36
N LEU A 23 -5.67 1.12 -1.87
CA LEU A 23 -4.82 1.70 -0.82
C LEU A 23 -3.35 1.43 -1.13
N VAL A 24 -2.59 2.52 -1.28
CA VAL A 24 -1.15 2.48 -1.54
C VAL A 24 -0.34 2.99 -0.35
N ILE A 25 0.92 2.57 -0.24
CA ILE A 25 1.84 3.01 0.82
C ILE A 25 2.88 3.97 0.22
N CYS A 26 2.97 5.20 0.72
CA CYS A 26 4.01 6.15 0.29
C CYS A 26 4.95 6.53 1.44
N GLY A 27 6.21 6.85 1.13
CA GLY A 27 7.15 7.40 2.11
C GLY A 27 7.54 6.44 3.23
N ALA A 28 7.44 5.13 2.99
CA ALA A 28 7.92 4.13 3.93
C ALA A 28 9.45 4.27 4.09
N ASN A 29 9.93 4.39 5.32
CA ASN A 29 11.36 4.37 5.56
C ASN A 29 11.92 2.94 5.39
N LYS A 30 13.25 2.81 5.28
CA LYS A 30 13.94 1.53 5.07
C LYS A 30 13.52 0.43 6.05
N LYS A 31 13.22 0.77 7.31
CA LYS A 31 12.81 -0.19 8.34
C LYS A 31 11.41 -0.74 8.04
N ILE A 32 10.48 0.11 7.63
CA ILE A 32 9.13 -0.30 7.24
C ILE A 32 9.17 -1.10 5.93
N GLU A 33 9.92 -0.63 4.93
CA GLU A 33 10.12 -1.37 3.67
C GLU A 33 10.68 -2.78 3.93
N SER A 34 11.74 -2.90 4.74
CA SER A 34 12.33 -4.20 5.08
C SER A 34 11.31 -5.13 5.74
N LEU A 35 10.46 -4.59 6.61
CA LEU A 35 9.43 -5.36 7.29
C LEU A 35 8.35 -5.83 6.30
N LEU A 36 7.92 -4.99 5.37
CA LEU A 36 6.97 -5.35 4.31
C LEU A 36 7.56 -6.39 3.35
N VAL A 37 8.87 -6.32 3.05
CA VAL A 37 9.57 -7.32 2.22
C VAL A 37 9.64 -8.67 2.92
N ILE A 38 10.11 -8.72 4.17
CA ILE A 38 10.23 -9.98 4.94
C ILE A 38 8.87 -10.66 5.10
N THR A 39 7.81 -9.87 5.28
CA THR A 39 6.43 -10.37 5.45
C THR A 39 5.71 -10.61 4.12
N LYS A 40 6.37 -10.38 2.98
CA LYS A 40 5.80 -10.43 1.62
C LYS A 40 4.59 -9.51 1.40
N LEU A 41 4.35 -8.57 2.29
CA LEU A 41 3.28 -7.58 2.12
C LEU A 41 3.64 -6.53 1.06
N ILE A 42 4.93 -6.37 0.75
CA ILE A 42 5.37 -5.49 -0.34
C ILE A 42 4.81 -5.88 -1.71
N THR A 43 4.38 -7.14 -1.90
CA THR A 43 3.76 -7.59 -3.15
C THR A 43 2.23 -7.48 -3.12
N VAL A 44 1.66 -7.06 -2.00
CA VAL A 44 0.21 -6.95 -1.78
C VAL A 44 -0.23 -5.48 -1.89
N PHE A 45 0.60 -4.57 -1.39
CA PHE A 45 0.42 -3.13 -1.50
C PHE A 45 1.25 -2.58 -2.66
N ASP A 46 0.65 -1.69 -3.45
CA ASP A 46 1.45 -0.77 -4.25
C ASP A 46 2.14 0.23 -3.32
N HIS A 47 3.39 0.56 -3.65
CA HIS A 47 4.22 1.41 -2.82
C HIS A 47 5.05 2.37 -3.65
N TYR A 48 5.20 3.58 -3.10
CA TYR A 48 5.83 4.70 -3.77
C TYR A 48 6.77 5.44 -2.82
N ARG A 49 7.76 6.13 -3.36
CA ARG A 49 8.74 6.85 -2.54
C ARG A 49 8.18 8.17 -2.04
N THR A 50 7.39 8.85 -2.87
CA THR A 50 6.82 10.15 -2.54
C THR A 50 5.30 10.14 -2.59
N LEU A 51 4.69 11.19 -2.03
CA LEU A 51 3.23 11.35 -2.06
C LEU A 51 2.76 11.63 -3.49
N GLU A 52 3.53 12.39 -4.25
CA GLU A 52 3.23 12.77 -5.64
C GLU A 52 3.12 11.52 -6.52
N GLU A 53 4.12 10.63 -6.46
CA GLU A 53 4.10 9.34 -7.17
C GLU A 53 2.88 8.48 -6.81
N ALA A 54 2.49 8.48 -5.52
CA ALA A 54 1.34 7.73 -5.06
C ALA A 54 0.02 8.29 -5.58
N VAL A 55 -0.12 9.62 -5.63
CA VAL A 55 -1.33 10.26 -6.16
C VAL A 55 -1.44 10.04 -7.67
N GLU A 56 -0.35 10.25 -8.41
CA GLU A 56 -0.28 10.03 -9.86
C GLU A 56 -0.66 8.58 -10.23
N SER A 57 -0.28 7.61 -9.40
CA SER A 57 -0.62 6.20 -9.64
C SER A 57 -2.11 5.90 -9.70
N TYR A 58 -2.96 6.68 -9.03
CA TYR A 58 -4.41 6.50 -9.11
C TYR A 58 -4.97 7.01 -10.44
N GLU A 59 -4.39 8.08 -10.99
CA GLU A 59 -4.81 8.64 -12.29
C GLU A 59 -4.43 7.73 -13.47
N ASP A 60 -3.31 7.01 -13.36
CA ASP A 60 -2.87 6.06 -14.39
C ASP A 60 -3.66 4.74 -14.34
N LYS A 61 -4.10 4.32 -13.16
CA LYS A 61 -4.99 3.16 -12.99
C LYS A 61 -6.36 3.40 -13.60
N GLU A 62 -6.95 4.59 -13.42
CA GLU A 62 -8.25 4.93 -14.03
C GLU A 62 -8.23 4.96 -15.57
N LYS A 63 -7.07 5.14 -16.21
CA LYS A 63 -6.94 5.14 -17.68
C LYS A 63 -6.79 3.74 -18.28
N THR A 64 -6.54 2.72 -17.45
CA THR A 64 -6.22 1.37 -17.91
C THR A 64 -7.40 0.39 -17.72
N GLU A 65 -8.50 0.83 -17.10
CA GLU A 65 -9.74 0.06 -16.87
C GLU A 65 -10.92 0.51 -17.75
#